data_AF-A5W1M5-F1
#
_entry.id   AF-A5W1M5-F1
#
_cell.length_a   1.000
_cell.length_b   1.000
_cell.length_c   1.000
_cell.angle_alpha   90.00
_cell.angle_beta   90.00
_cell.angle_gamma   90.00
#
_symmetry.space_group_name_H-M   'P 1'
#
loop_
_entity.id
_entity.type
_entity.pdbx_description
1 polymer ?
#
loop_
_entity_poly.entity_id
_entity_poly.type
_entity_poly.pdbx_seq_one_letter_code
_entity_poly.pdbx_strand_id
1 'polypeptide(L)'
;MHRVLPSLFIAAGGCHAATAIVALTHDPKIDDLVLMEAVNTPAFYIGAMGSAATSARRAERLQRIGGLTDKQIERLHMPIGLNLGSKAPAEIALAVMADVLRVYRGKARDAL
;
A
#
# COMPACT_ATOMS: atom_id res chain seq x y z
N MET A 1 -20.53 -16.89 0.19
CA MET A 1 -19.53 -15.81 0.30
C MET A 1 -18.17 -16.43 0.02
N HIS A 2 -17.54 -16.13 -1.12
CA HIS A 2 -16.27 -16.76 -1.49
C HIS A 2 -15.15 -16.13 -0.64
N ARG A 3 -14.64 -16.88 0.34
CA ARG A 3 -13.50 -16.44 1.17
C ARG A 3 -12.22 -16.73 0.39
N VAL A 4 -11.62 -15.69 -0.18
CA VAL A 4 -10.30 -15.76 -0.80
C VAL A 4 -9.37 -14.82 -0.05
N LEU A 5 -8.11 -15.23 0.13
CA LEU A 5 -7.10 -14.34 0.70
C LEU A 5 -6.84 -13.19 -0.28
N PRO A 6 -6.66 -11.94 0.19
CA PRO A 6 -6.43 -10.81 -0.72
C PRO A 6 -5.22 -11.00 -1.63
N SER A 7 -4.14 -11.62 -1.16
CA SER A 7 -2.98 -11.96 -2.00
C SER A 7 -3.33 -12.91 -3.15
N LEU A 8 -4.16 -13.93 -2.89
CA LEU A 8 -4.63 -14.86 -3.92
C LEU A 8 -5.55 -14.18 -4.94
N PHE A 9 -6.40 -13.24 -4.50
CA PHE A 9 -7.21 -12.44 -5.41
C PHE A 9 -6.34 -11.60 -6.35
N ILE A 10 -5.28 -10.99 -5.82
CA ILE A 10 -4.34 -10.18 -6.59
C ILE A 10 -3.56 -11.06 -7.58
N ALA A 11 -2.99 -12.17 -7.11
CA ALA A 11 -2.23 -13.11 -7.94
C ALA A 11 -3.07 -13.72 -9.07
N ALA A 12 -4.37 -13.87 -8.87
CA ALA A 12 -5.32 -14.32 -9.90
C ALA A 12 -5.71 -13.26 -10.94
N GLY A 13 -5.06 -12.09 -10.93
CA GLY A 13 -5.31 -11.01 -11.90
C GLY A 13 -6.48 -10.11 -11.55
N GLY A 14 -6.92 -10.07 -10.29
CA GLY A 14 -8.05 -9.26 -9.83
C GLY A 14 -7.81 -7.73 -9.81
N CYS A 15 -6.65 -7.26 -10.26
CA CYS A 15 -6.25 -5.84 -10.19
C CYS A 15 -5.81 -5.31 -11.56
N HIS A 16 -6.25 -4.10 -11.89
CA HIS A 16 -5.98 -3.42 -13.16
C HIS A 16 -5.47 -1.98 -12.93
N ALA A 17 -5.21 -1.23 -14.00
CA ALA A 17 -4.59 0.09 -13.94
C ALA A 17 -5.40 1.16 -13.16
N ALA A 18 -6.69 0.94 -12.93
CA ALA A 18 -7.55 1.83 -12.16
C ALA A 18 -7.83 1.30 -10.73
N THR A 19 -7.09 0.29 -10.28
CA THR A 19 -7.19 -0.26 -8.93
C THR A 19 -6.26 0.48 -7.97
N ALA A 20 -6.77 0.83 -6.80
CA ALA A 20 -5.99 1.22 -5.63
C ALA A 20 -6.02 0.09 -4.60
N ILE A 21 -4.86 -0.37 -4.15
CA ILE A 21 -4.69 -1.43 -3.16
C ILE A 21 -4.30 -0.79 -1.82
N VAL A 22 -5.05 -1.12 -0.77
CA VAL A 22 -4.89 -0.51 0.57
C VAL A 22 -4.81 -1.63 1.62
N ALA A 23 -3.62 -1.84 2.17
CA ALA A 23 -3.36 -2.85 3.20
C ALA A 23 -3.47 -2.23 4.61
N LEU A 24 -4.48 -2.66 5.38
CA LEU A 24 -4.90 -2.04 6.64
C LEU A 24 -4.95 -3.03 7.83
N THR A 25 -4.46 -4.26 7.70
CA THR A 25 -4.69 -5.29 8.73
C THR A 25 -3.77 -5.17 9.94
N HIS A 26 -2.63 -4.47 9.78
CA HIS A 26 -1.51 -4.45 10.72
C HIS A 26 -0.84 -5.82 10.98
N ASP A 27 -1.32 -6.90 10.37
CA ASP A 27 -0.71 -8.22 10.47
C ASP A 27 0.27 -8.43 9.30
N PRO A 28 1.59 -8.51 9.57
CA PRO A 28 2.59 -8.79 8.53
C PRO A 28 2.30 -10.05 7.73
N LYS A 29 1.68 -11.08 8.33
CA LYS A 29 1.38 -12.34 7.65
C LYS A 29 0.36 -12.17 6.53
N ILE A 30 -0.47 -11.12 6.60
CA ILE A 30 -1.47 -10.81 5.59
C ILE A 30 -0.97 -9.67 4.70
N ASP A 31 -0.57 -8.55 5.30
CA ASP A 31 -0.20 -7.35 4.57
C ASP A 31 1.04 -7.58 3.70
N ASP A 32 2.06 -8.31 4.16
CA ASP A 32 3.26 -8.51 3.35
C ASP A 32 2.98 -9.38 2.13
N LEU A 33 2.16 -10.44 2.27
CA LEU A 33 1.72 -11.26 1.14
C LEU A 33 0.93 -10.41 0.13
N VAL A 34 0.10 -9.49 0.60
CA VAL A 34 -0.62 -8.55 -0.27
C VAL A 34 0.36 -7.66 -1.02
N LEU A 35 1.35 -7.09 -0.34
CA LEU A 35 2.30 -6.16 -0.95
C LEU A 35 3.23 -6.86 -1.94
N MET A 36 3.65 -8.09 -1.64
CA MET A 36 4.45 -8.92 -2.55
C MET A 36 3.74 -9.19 -3.87
N GLU A 37 2.42 -9.43 -3.83
CA GLU A 37 1.63 -9.61 -5.06
C GLU A 37 1.29 -8.27 -5.73
N ALA A 38 0.93 -7.25 -4.94
CA ALA A 38 0.47 -5.96 -5.43
C ALA A 38 1.52 -5.26 -6.31
N VAL A 39 2.81 -5.33 -5.96
CA VAL A 39 3.89 -4.69 -6.72
C VAL A 39 4.09 -5.26 -8.12
N ASN A 40 3.48 -6.42 -8.43
CA ASN A 40 3.52 -7.04 -9.75
C ASN A 40 2.31 -6.67 -10.62
N THR A 41 1.34 -5.94 -10.08
CA THR A 41 0.12 -5.53 -10.78
C THR A 41 0.30 -4.18 -11.50
N PRO A 42 -0.62 -3.82 -12.42
CA PRO A 42 -0.69 -2.46 -12.95
C PRO A 42 -1.38 -1.46 -12.02
N ALA A 43 -1.74 -1.82 -10.77
CA ALA A 43 -2.44 -0.93 -9.84
C ALA A 43 -1.69 0.40 -9.69
N PHE A 44 -2.44 1.52 -9.76
CA PHE A 44 -1.86 2.86 -9.74
C PHE A 44 -1.44 3.29 -8.33
N TYR A 45 -1.99 2.65 -7.29
CA TYR A 45 -1.71 2.96 -5.90
C TYR A 45 -1.60 1.68 -5.08
N ILE A 46 -0.52 1.55 -4.31
CA ILE A 46 -0.31 0.44 -3.38
C ILE A 46 0.12 1.05 -2.05
N GLY A 47 -0.78 1.08 -1.07
CA GLY A 47 -0.55 1.69 0.21
C GLY A 47 -0.60 0.69 1.35
N ALA A 48 0.25 0.89 2.36
CA ALA A 48 0.19 0.09 3.58
C ALA A 48 0.27 0.97 4.83
N MET A 49 -0.64 0.71 5.76
CA MET A 49 -0.70 1.42 7.03
C MET A 49 0.47 1.07 7.94
N GLY A 50 0.92 2.05 8.73
CA GLY A 50 1.97 1.90 9.72
C GLY A 50 2.66 3.24 10.00
N SER A 51 3.39 3.31 11.12
CA SER A 51 4.29 4.44 11.37
C SER A 51 5.49 4.41 10.42
N ALA A 52 6.28 5.49 10.38
CA ALA A 52 7.54 5.52 9.63
C ALA A 52 8.47 4.37 10.03
N ALA A 53 8.61 4.12 11.34
CA ALA A 53 9.43 3.03 11.86
C ALA A 53 8.91 1.64 11.45
N THR A 54 7.59 1.43 11.48
CA THR A 54 6.98 0.17 11.02
C THR A 54 7.15 -0.01 9.51
N SER A 55 7.06 1.08 8.74
CA SER A 55 7.25 1.08 7.28
C SER A 55 8.69 0.72 6.90
N ALA A 56 9.69 1.27 7.60
CA ALA A 56 11.10 0.92 7.39
C ALA A 56 11.37 -0.58 7.66
N ARG A 57 10.89 -1.10 8.80
CA ARG A 57 11.01 -2.54 9.12
C ARG A 57 10.27 -3.42 8.12
N ARG A 58 9.15 -2.94 7.58
CA ARG A 58 8.40 -3.65 6.53
C ARG A 58 9.17 -3.67 5.22
N ALA A 59 9.76 -2.55 4.79
CA ALA A 59 10.58 -2.49 3.58
C ALA A 59 11.78 -3.46 3.66
N GLU A 60 12.51 -3.45 4.78
CA GLU A 60 13.62 -4.39 5.01
C GLU A 60 13.15 -5.85 4.92
N ARG A 61 12.02 -6.17 5.55
CA ARG A 61 11.46 -7.53 5.51
C ARG A 61 11.00 -7.94 4.12
N LEU A 62 10.37 -7.04 3.37
CA LEU A 62 9.92 -7.28 2.00
C LEU A 62 11.11 -7.47 1.04
N GLN A 63 12.21 -6.76 1.23
CA GLN A 63 13.44 -6.98 0.48
C GLN A 63 14.09 -8.32 0.86
N ARG A 64 14.34 -8.54 2.16
CA ARG A 64 15.11 -9.69 2.64
C ARG A 64 14.37 -11.02 2.51
N ILE A 65 13.07 -11.04 2.79
CA ILE A 65 12.24 -12.26 2.79
C ILE A 65 11.42 -12.34 1.50
N GLY A 66 10.81 -11.23 1.10
CA GLY A 66 9.96 -11.20 -0.09
C GLY A 66 10.74 -11.11 -1.40
N GLY A 67 12.04 -10.79 -1.37
CA GLY A 67 12.87 -10.65 -2.56
C GLY A 67 12.51 -9.43 -3.42
N LEU A 68 11.82 -8.43 -2.84
CA LEU A 68 11.44 -7.23 -3.58
C LEU A 68 12.68 -6.39 -3.91
N THR A 69 12.74 -5.93 -5.16
CA THR A 69 13.72 -4.95 -5.63
C THR A 69 13.41 -3.56 -5.09
N ASP A 70 14.41 -2.67 -5.07
CA ASP A 70 14.21 -1.26 -4.68
C ASP A 70 13.11 -0.59 -5.50
N LYS A 71 13.06 -0.86 -6.81
CA LYS A 71 12.02 -0.34 -7.70
C LYS A 71 10.61 -0.83 -7.33
N GLN A 72 10.48 -2.07 -6.82
CA GLN A 72 9.19 -2.55 -6.32
C GLN A 72 8.83 -1.91 -4.98
N ILE A 73 9.81 -1.69 -4.10
CA ILE A 73 9.60 -0.98 -2.84
C ILE A 73 9.18 0.47 -3.08
N GLU A 74 9.76 1.16 -4.06
CA GLU A 74 9.41 2.54 -4.44
C GLU A 74 7.94 2.69 -4.89
N ARG A 75 7.30 1.61 -5.37
CA ARG A 75 5.86 1.61 -5.70
C ARG A 75 4.96 1.68 -4.48
N LEU A 76 5.49 1.43 -3.28
CA LEU A 76 4.72 1.30 -2.05
C LEU A 76 4.61 2.64 -1.30
N HIS A 77 3.39 3.07 -1.01
CA HIS A 77 3.11 4.20 -0.12
C HIS A 77 3.05 3.74 1.34
N MET A 78 4.19 3.81 2.02
CA MET A 78 4.37 3.38 3.41
C MET A 78 5.21 4.40 4.20
N PRO A 79 4.63 5.20 5.11
CA PRO A 79 3.21 5.21 5.50
C PRO A 79 2.26 5.61 4.37
N ILE A 80 1.10 4.95 4.36
CA ILE A 80 -0.04 5.32 3.52
C ILE A 80 -0.63 6.67 3.97
N GLY A 81 -1.22 7.41 3.04
CA GLY A 81 -1.91 8.66 3.33
C GLY A 81 -1.00 9.89 3.35
N LEU A 82 -1.63 11.07 3.33
CA LEU A 82 -0.95 12.35 3.50
C LEU A 82 -0.73 12.67 4.99
N ASN A 83 0.33 13.40 5.30
CA ASN A 83 0.57 13.88 6.65
C ASN A 83 -0.31 15.09 6.97
N LEU A 84 -1.57 14.82 7.35
CA LEU A 84 -2.56 15.85 7.72
C LEU A 84 -2.68 16.04 9.26
N GLY A 85 -1.80 15.41 10.04
CA GLY A 85 -1.92 15.37 11.50
C GLY A 85 -3.04 14.46 12.03
N SER A 86 -3.61 13.60 11.17
CA SER A 86 -4.72 12.69 11.48
C SER A 86 -4.42 11.77 12.66
N LYS A 87 -5.39 11.63 13.58
CA LYS A 87 -5.33 10.71 14.72
C LYS A 87 -6.56 9.80 14.80
N ALA A 88 -7.74 10.32 14.46
CA ALA A 88 -8.97 9.53 14.49
C ALA A 88 -9.10 8.65 13.24
N PRO A 89 -9.78 7.49 13.30
CA PRO A 89 -9.96 6.62 12.14
C PRO A 89 -10.56 7.32 10.90
N ALA A 90 -11.51 8.24 11.10
CA ALA A 90 -12.10 9.02 10.01
C ALA A 90 -11.10 9.98 9.36
N GLU A 91 -10.24 10.62 10.18
CA GLU A 91 -9.17 11.50 9.69
C GLU A 91 -8.10 10.71 8.94
N ILE A 92 -7.80 9.48 9.40
CA ILE A 92 -6.87 8.56 8.73
C ILE A 92 -7.46 8.14 7.38
N ALA A 93 -8.74 7.76 7.34
CA ALA A 93 -9.43 7.42 6.09
C ALA A 93 -9.40 8.59 5.10
N LEU A 94 -9.64 9.82 5.56
CA LEU A 94 -9.55 11.02 4.72
C LEU A 94 -8.13 11.22 4.19
N ALA A 95 -7.11 11.10 5.05
CA ALA A 95 -5.70 11.21 4.64
C ALA A 95 -5.31 10.15 3.60
N VAL A 96 -5.79 8.91 3.73
CA VAL A 96 -5.60 7.83 2.75
C VAL A 96 -6.26 8.18 1.43
N MET A 97 -7.54 8.57 1.45
CA MET A 97 -8.27 8.91 0.22
C MET A 97 -7.68 10.13 -0.50
N ALA A 98 -7.19 11.11 0.24
CA ALA A 98 -6.49 12.26 -0.33
C ALA A 98 -5.19 11.84 -1.03
N ASP A 99 -4.43 10.90 -0.46
CA ASP A 99 -3.20 10.37 -1.07
C ASP A 99 -3.50 9.52 -2.33
N VAL A 100 -4.56 8.71 -2.30
CA VAL A 100 -5.05 7.97 -3.47
C VAL A 100 -5.40 8.93 -4.60
N LEU A 101 -6.19 9.98 -4.32
CA LEU A 101 -6.55 10.98 -5.32
C LEU A 101 -5.33 11.74 -5.85
N ARG A 102 -4.39 12.09 -4.97
CA ARG A 102 -3.13 12.74 -5.35
C ARG A 102 -2.38 11.92 -6.39
N VAL A 103 -2.18 10.62 -6.15
CA VAL A 103 -1.48 9.72 -7.08
C VAL A 103 -2.27 9.55 -8.37
N TYR A 104 -3.59 9.38 -8.29
CA TYR A 104 -4.46 9.29 -9.46
C TYR A 104 -4.36 10.53 -10.37
N ARG A 105 -4.15 11.72 -9.77
CA ARG A 105 -3.95 12.99 -10.49
C ARG A 105 -2.50 13.30 -10.85
N GLY A 106 -1.56 12.39 -10.57
CA GLY A 106 -0.13 12.59 -10.87
C GLY A 106 0.52 13.73 -10.09
N LYS A 107 -0.01 14.06 -8.90
CA LYS A 107 0.53 15.14 -8.05
C LYS A 107 1.65 14.59 -7.16
N ALA A 108 2.80 15.27 -7.14
CA ALA A 108 3.90 14.92 -6.25
C ALA A 108 3.59 15.33 -4.79
N ARG A 109 4.23 14.67 -3.80
CA ARG A 109 3.95 14.92 -2.37
C ARG A 109 4.50 16.26 -1.89
N ASP A 110 5.59 16.73 -2.48
CA ASP A 110 6.25 18.02 -2.24
C ASP A 110 5.51 19.21 -2.88
N ALA A 111 4.53 18.95 -3.73
CA ALA A 111 3.69 19.96 -4.39
C ALA A 111 2.36 20.23 -3.64
N LEU A 112 2.29 19.88 -2.34
CA LEU A 112 1.13 20.05 -1.46
C LEU A 112 1.34 21.10 -0.37
#